data_AF-A0A497DYE1-F1
#
_entry.id   AF-A0A497DYE1-F1
#
_cell.length_a   1.000
_cell.length_b   1.000
_cell.length_c   1.000
_cell.angle_alpha   90.00
_cell.angle_beta   90.00
_cell.angle_gamma   90.00
#
_symmetry.space_group_name_H-M   'P 1'
#
loop_
_entity.id
_entity.type
_entity.pdbx_description
1 polymer ?
#
loop_
_entity_poly.entity_id
_entity_poly.type
_entity_poly.pdbx_seq_one_letter_code
_entity_poly.pdbx_strand_id
1 'polypeptide(L)'
;MKKMTEKNLGDAFTGESQAHMKYMIFAEKAVEENLTNIARLFKANSCAEQIHARNHLGALGEIKSTAENVAAAVAGENFEVDEMYPTYIKIAQEQSEKQAEVSTTWALAAEKVHAELY
;
A
#
# COMPACT_ATOMS: atom_id res chain seq x y z
N MET A 1 -10.32 14.34 -16.80
CA MET A 1 -10.63 12.97 -17.30
C MET A 1 -12.13 12.73 -17.23
N LYS A 2 -12.73 11.77 -17.95
CA LYS A 2 -14.15 11.40 -17.73
C LYS A 2 -14.25 10.54 -16.46
N LYS A 3 -15.28 10.74 -15.63
CA LYS A 3 -15.43 10.10 -14.31
C LYS A 3 -15.21 8.58 -14.30
N MET A 4 -15.78 7.86 -15.27
CA MET A 4 -15.61 6.41 -15.33
C MET A 4 -14.17 6.00 -15.63
N THR A 5 -13.49 6.71 -16.54
CA THR A 5 -12.08 6.46 -16.85
C THR A 5 -11.18 6.78 -15.67
N GLU A 6 -11.47 7.87 -14.95
CA GLU A 6 -10.77 8.26 -13.73
C GLU A 6 -10.90 7.20 -12.63
N LYS A 7 -12.12 6.73 -12.38
CA LYS A 7 -12.37 5.62 -11.47
C LYS A 7 -11.60 4.36 -11.89
N ASN A 8 -11.67 3.99 -13.17
CA ASN A 8 -10.99 2.80 -13.68
C ASN A 8 -9.47 2.88 -13.48
N LEU A 9 -8.87 4.06 -13.64
CA LEU A 9 -7.44 4.24 -13.39
C LEU A 9 -7.09 4.21 -11.90
N GLY A 10 -7.96 4.75 -11.03
CA GLY A 10 -7.80 4.62 -9.58
C GLY A 10 -7.89 3.16 -9.10
N ASP A 11 -8.86 2.41 -9.65
CA ASP A 11 -9.00 0.97 -9.39
C ASP A 11 -7.77 0.20 -9.91
N ALA A 12 -7.27 0.55 -11.11
CA ALA A 12 -6.06 -0.05 -11.67
C ALA A 12 -4.82 0.25 -10.82
N PHE A 13 -4.62 1.52 -10.41
CA PHE A 13 -3.52 1.89 -9.49
C PHE A 13 -3.56 1.09 -8.20
N THR A 14 -4.76 0.89 -7.62
CA THR A 14 -4.96 0.06 -6.43
C THR A 14 -4.58 -1.40 -6.70
N GLY A 15 -5.03 -1.96 -7.83
CA GLY A 15 -4.72 -3.34 -8.23
C GLY A 15 -3.22 -3.59 -8.45
N GLU A 16 -2.57 -2.70 -9.20
CA GLU A 16 -1.13 -2.78 -9.47
C GLU A 16 -0.29 -2.62 -8.20
N SER A 17 -0.71 -1.74 -7.28
CA SER A 17 -0.03 -1.56 -5.98
C SER A 17 -0.13 -2.83 -5.10
N GLN A 18 -1.30 -3.47 -5.07
CA GLN A 18 -1.47 -4.75 -4.38
C GLN A 18 -0.65 -5.87 -5.03
N ALA A 19 -0.59 -5.92 -6.37
CA ALA A 19 0.18 -6.92 -7.10
C ALA A 19 1.69 -6.76 -6.84
N HIS A 20 2.20 -5.53 -6.91
CA HIS A 20 3.59 -5.19 -6.56
C HIS A 20 3.97 -5.76 -5.18
N MET A 21 3.17 -5.44 -4.15
CA MET A 21 3.43 -5.88 -2.77
C MET A 21 3.35 -7.41 -2.61
N LYS A 22 2.31 -8.05 -3.19
CA LYS A 22 2.17 -9.52 -3.14
C LYS A 22 3.36 -10.21 -3.79
N TYR A 23 3.81 -9.74 -4.96
CA TYR A 23 4.91 -10.38 -5.67
C TYR A 23 6.25 -10.18 -4.95
N MET A 24 6.47 -9.07 -4.25
CA MET A 24 7.64 -8.94 -3.36
C MET A 24 7.63 -10.01 -2.26
N ILE A 25 6.50 -10.16 -1.55
CA ILE A 25 6.35 -11.15 -0.47
C ILE A 25 6.49 -12.58 -1.00
N PHE A 26 5.93 -12.87 -2.18
CA PHE A 26 6.06 -14.19 -2.81
C PHE A 26 7.50 -14.48 -3.28
N ALA A 27 8.24 -13.45 -3.70
CA ALA A 27 9.64 -13.60 -4.03
C ALA A 27 10.46 -14.02 -2.80
N GLU A 28 10.21 -13.39 -1.64
CA GLU A 28 10.83 -13.77 -0.36
C GLU A 28 10.49 -15.21 0.01
N LYS A 29 9.22 -15.60 -0.10
CA LYS A 29 8.81 -16.98 0.16
C LYS A 29 9.52 -17.98 -0.74
N ALA A 30 9.65 -17.67 -2.04
CA ALA A 30 10.36 -18.52 -2.98
C ALA A 30 11.88 -18.62 -2.67
N VAL A 31 12.48 -17.60 -2.04
CA VAL A 31 13.86 -17.69 -1.53
C VAL A 31 13.94 -18.66 -0.36
N GLU A 32 13.02 -18.60 0.60
CA GLU A 32 12.97 -19.55 1.74
C GLU A 32 12.86 -21.01 1.28
N GLU A 33 12.14 -21.23 0.17
CA GLU A 33 11.94 -22.55 -0.43
C GLU A 33 13.07 -22.97 -1.38
N ASN A 34 14.13 -22.18 -1.51
CA ASN A 34 15.26 -22.39 -2.43
C ASN A 34 14.87 -22.41 -3.92
N LEU A 35 13.76 -21.78 -4.29
CA LEU A 35 13.26 -21.68 -5.66
C LEU A 35 13.77 -20.40 -6.35
N THR A 36 15.09 -20.28 -6.54
CA THR A 36 15.75 -19.02 -6.93
C THR A 36 15.25 -18.42 -8.24
N ASN A 37 14.85 -19.23 -9.22
CA ASN A 37 14.33 -18.72 -10.50
C ASN A 37 12.91 -18.18 -10.35
N ILE A 38 12.09 -18.80 -9.50
CA ILE A 38 10.73 -18.31 -9.19
C ILE A 38 10.81 -17.01 -8.39
N ALA A 39 11.73 -16.92 -7.43
CA ALA A 39 11.98 -15.68 -6.69
C ALA A 39 12.37 -14.52 -7.63
N ARG A 40 13.28 -14.78 -8.58
CA ARG A 40 13.67 -13.78 -9.60
C ARG A 40 12.50 -13.36 -10.48
N LEU A 41 11.65 -14.31 -10.89
CA LEU A 41 10.47 -14.02 -11.69
C LEU A 41 9.49 -13.12 -10.94
N PHE A 42 9.14 -13.47 -9.69
CA PHE A 42 8.25 -12.64 -8.87
C PHE A 42 8.81 -11.24 -8.66
N LYS A 43 10.11 -11.12 -8.37
CA LYS A 43 10.76 -9.82 -8.23
C LYS A 43 10.71 -9.00 -9.52
N ALA A 44 10.96 -9.62 -10.68
CA ALA A 44 10.88 -8.95 -11.97
C ALA A 44 9.45 -8.44 -12.26
N ASN A 45 8.44 -9.28 -12.03
CA ASN A 45 7.05 -8.89 -12.20
C ASN A 45 6.63 -7.79 -11.22
N SER A 46 7.06 -7.87 -9.96
CA SER A 46 6.81 -6.82 -8.97
C SER A 46 7.33 -5.45 -9.46
N CYS A 47 8.53 -5.40 -10.03
CA CYS A 47 9.06 -4.17 -10.62
C CYS A 47 8.24 -3.69 -11.83
N ALA A 48 7.68 -4.61 -12.63
CA ALA A 48 6.79 -4.25 -13.74
C ALA A 48 5.49 -3.61 -13.23
N GLU A 49 4.87 -4.16 -12.20
CA GLU A 49 3.62 -3.60 -11.64
C GLU A 49 3.84 -2.23 -11.00
N GLN A 50 5.04 -1.99 -10.43
CA GLN A 50 5.42 -0.64 -9.97
C GLN A 50 5.43 0.38 -11.13
N ILE A 51 5.90 -0.02 -12.32
CA ILE A 51 5.89 0.84 -13.51
C ILE A 51 4.44 1.10 -13.96
N HIS A 52 3.58 0.07 -13.97
CA HIS A 52 2.17 0.22 -14.30
C HIS A 52 1.45 1.17 -13.33
N ALA A 53 1.61 0.95 -12.03
CA ALA A 53 1.06 1.82 -10.98
C ALA A 53 1.53 3.27 -11.15
N ARG A 54 2.84 3.50 -11.39
CA ARG A 54 3.39 4.83 -11.65
C ARG A 54 2.73 5.50 -12.85
N ASN A 55 2.53 4.76 -13.93
CA ASN A 55 1.91 5.30 -15.15
C ASN A 55 0.44 5.71 -14.90
N HIS A 56 -0.32 4.91 -14.14
CA HIS A 56 -1.70 5.24 -13.78
C HIS A 56 -1.79 6.45 -12.86
N LEU A 57 -0.96 6.52 -11.82
CA LEU A 57 -0.91 7.67 -10.91
C LEU A 57 -0.51 8.96 -11.63
N GLY A 58 0.44 8.87 -12.57
CA GLY A 58 0.82 9.98 -13.45
C GLY A 58 -0.31 10.41 -14.39
N ALA A 59 -1.05 9.46 -14.97
CA ALA A 59 -2.20 9.75 -15.83
C ALA A 59 -3.38 10.39 -15.08
N LEU A 60 -3.53 10.09 -13.78
CA LEU A 60 -4.48 10.75 -12.87
C LEU A 60 -4.04 12.16 -12.48
N GLY A 61 -2.77 12.51 -12.66
CA GLY A 61 -2.22 13.81 -12.25
C GLY A 61 -1.94 13.93 -10.76
N GLU A 62 -1.80 12.80 -10.07
CA GLU A 62 -1.57 12.75 -8.62
C GLU A 62 -0.08 12.83 -8.24
N ILE A 63 0.83 12.81 -9.22
CA ILE A 63 2.25 13.08 -9.01
C ILE A 63 2.49 14.59 -9.16
N LYS A 64 2.58 15.30 -8.03
CA LYS A 64 2.70 16.77 -7.96
C LYS A 64 4.10 17.20 -7.49
N SER A 65 4.24 18.46 -7.05
CA SER A 65 5.49 18.91 -6.43
C SER A 65 5.80 18.14 -5.15
N THR A 66 7.07 18.09 -4.74
CA THR A 66 7.46 17.39 -3.49
C THR A 66 6.69 17.91 -2.28
N ALA A 67 6.47 19.22 -2.17
CA ALA A 67 5.71 19.80 -1.06
C ALA A 67 4.23 19.33 -1.06
N GLU A 68 3.60 19.27 -2.23
CA GLU A 68 2.22 18.76 -2.36
C GLU A 68 2.14 17.26 -2.08
N ASN A 69 3.13 16.48 -2.51
CA ASN A 69 3.18 15.04 -2.25
C ASN A 69 3.40 14.75 -0.75
N VAL A 70 4.23 15.54 -0.07
CA VAL A 70 4.41 15.46 1.40
C VAL A 70 3.10 15.81 2.11
N ALA A 71 2.40 16.87 1.69
CA ALA A 71 1.10 17.22 2.28
C ALA A 71 0.06 16.10 2.08
N ALA A 72 0.05 15.45 0.91
CA ALA A 72 -0.80 14.30 0.65
C ALA A 72 -0.43 13.08 1.53
N ALA A 73 0.87 12.84 1.74
CA ALA A 73 1.34 11.78 2.64
C ALA A 73 0.88 12.04 4.09
N VAL A 74 1.13 13.24 4.65
CA VAL A 74 0.67 13.63 5.99
C VAL A 74 -0.83 13.46 6.15
N ALA A 75 -1.62 13.86 5.15
CA ALA A 75 -3.07 13.69 5.19
C ALA A 75 -3.48 12.21 5.22
N GLY A 76 -2.78 11.35 4.48
CA GLY A 76 -2.93 9.90 4.52
C GLY A 76 -2.61 9.34 5.90
N GLU A 77 -1.41 9.59 6.40
CA GLU A 77 -0.95 9.11 7.72
C GLU A 77 -1.91 9.53 8.84
N ASN A 78 -2.35 10.80 8.86
CA ASN A 78 -3.30 11.28 9.86
C ASN A 78 -4.66 10.57 9.77
N PHE A 79 -5.17 10.32 8.56
CA PHE A 79 -6.39 9.53 8.40
C PHE A 79 -6.22 8.10 8.94
N GLU A 80 -5.07 7.48 8.70
CA GLU A 80 -4.77 6.15 9.21
C GLU A 80 -4.71 6.13 10.75
N VAL A 81 -4.07 7.14 11.34
CA VAL A 81 -3.89 7.30 12.79
C VAL A 81 -5.18 7.66 13.52
N ASP A 82 -5.95 8.61 12.99
CA ASP A 82 -7.10 9.21 13.69
C ASP A 82 -8.40 8.44 13.44
N GLU A 83 -8.55 7.81 12.28
CA GLU A 83 -9.82 7.18 11.88
C GLU A 83 -9.68 5.68 11.57
N MET A 84 -8.80 5.31 10.64
CA MET A 84 -8.80 3.96 10.05
C MET A 84 -8.38 2.89 11.06
N TYR A 85 -7.16 2.96 11.60
CA TYR A 85 -6.66 1.91 12.50
C TYR A 85 -7.39 1.84 13.83
N PRO A 86 -7.77 2.96 14.51
CA PRO A 86 -8.58 2.88 15.71
C PRO A 86 -9.89 2.12 15.48
N THR A 87 -10.53 2.33 14.33
CA THR A 87 -11.76 1.62 13.95
C THR A 87 -11.48 0.13 13.70
N TYR A 88 -10.42 -0.19 12.94
CA TYR A 88 -10.09 -1.58 12.61
C TYR A 88 -9.66 -2.40 13.81
N ILE A 89 -8.86 -1.82 14.72
CA ILE A 89 -8.46 -2.47 15.98
C ILE A 89 -9.70 -2.82 16.80
N LYS A 90 -10.65 -1.88 16.94
CA LYS A 90 -11.89 -2.12 17.69
C LYS A 90 -12.71 -3.25 17.07
N ILE A 91 -12.87 -3.27 15.75
CA ILE A 91 -13.59 -4.35 15.05
C ILE A 91 -12.88 -5.69 15.26
N ALA A 92 -11.56 -5.74 15.13
CA ALA A 92 -10.79 -6.97 15.35
C ALA A 92 -10.92 -7.49 16.79
N GLN A 93 -10.96 -6.60 17.78
CA GLN A 93 -11.22 -6.94 19.18
C GLN A 93 -12.63 -7.50 19.39
N GLU A 94 -13.65 -6.84 18.84
CA GLU A 94 -15.06 -7.27 18.92
C GLU A 94 -15.27 -8.64 18.27
N GLN A 95 -14.54 -8.93 17.19
CA GLN A 95 -14.61 -10.21 16.47
C GLN A 95 -13.61 -11.26 16.99
N SER A 96 -12.81 -10.93 18.01
CA SER A 96 -11.78 -11.83 18.56
C SER A 96 -10.69 -12.28 17.56
N GLU A 97 -10.41 -11.45 16.55
CA GLU A 97 -9.42 -11.70 15.50
C GLU A 97 -8.03 -11.24 15.91
N LYS A 98 -7.35 -12.06 16.73
CA LYS A 98 -6.09 -11.64 17.40
C LYS A 98 -4.95 -11.28 16.46
N GLN A 99 -4.82 -11.94 15.32
CA GLN A 99 -3.76 -11.60 14.37
C GLN A 99 -3.99 -10.23 13.72
N ALA A 100 -5.24 -9.91 13.40
CA ALA A 100 -5.62 -8.61 12.83
C ALA A 100 -5.48 -7.49 13.87
N GLU A 101 -5.88 -7.74 15.13
CA GLU A 101 -5.68 -6.80 16.23
C GLU A 101 -4.20 -6.42 16.38
N VAL A 102 -3.32 -7.42 16.38
CA VAL A 102 -1.88 -7.20 16.51
C VAL A 102 -1.31 -6.43 15.32
N SER A 103 -1.61 -6.85 14.09
CA SER A 103 -1.04 -6.21 12.90
C SER A 103 -1.48 -4.76 12.75
N THR A 104 -2.76 -4.46 12.99
CA THR A 104 -3.31 -3.10 12.93
C THR A 104 -2.79 -2.21 14.07
N THR A 105 -2.58 -2.77 15.26
CA THR A 105 -1.97 -2.03 16.39
C THR A 105 -0.53 -1.64 16.09
N TRP A 106 0.25 -2.53 15.48
CA TRP A 106 1.63 -2.23 15.09
C TRP A 106 1.72 -1.21 13.98
N ALA A 107 0.84 -1.31 12.96
CA ALA A 107 0.76 -0.30 11.91
C ALA A 107 0.45 1.09 12.48
N LEU A 108 -0.60 1.21 13.32
CA LEU A 108 -0.94 2.47 14.00
C LEU A 108 0.23 3.09 14.76
N ALA A 109 1.05 2.27 15.43
CA ALA A 109 2.22 2.77 16.15
C ALA A 109 3.28 3.35 15.20
N ALA A 110 3.47 2.74 14.02
CA ALA A 110 4.40 3.23 13.00
C ALA A 110 3.88 4.51 12.32
N GLU A 111 2.59 4.54 11.94
CA GLU A 111 2.03 5.68 11.20
C GLU A 111 2.05 6.98 12.03
N LYS A 112 1.94 6.88 13.37
CA LYS A 112 2.15 8.04 14.27
C LYS A 112 3.54 8.65 14.12
N VAL A 113 4.56 7.82 13.92
CA VAL A 113 5.93 8.29 13.68
C VAL A 113 6.07 8.84 12.27
N HIS A 114 5.47 8.19 11.26
CA HIS A 114 5.51 8.67 9.88
C HIS A 114 4.88 10.05 9.74
N ALA A 115 3.72 10.27 10.37
CA ALA A 115 3.03 11.57 10.39
C ALA A 115 3.91 12.70 10.97
N GLU A 116 4.77 12.40 11.95
CA GLU A 116 5.70 13.37 12.55
C GLU A 116 6.96 13.61 11.70
N LEU A 117 7.35 12.65 10.85
CA LEU A 117 8.56 12.74 10.02
C LEU A 117 8.36 13.52 8.72
N TYR A 118 7.12 13.59 8.22
CA TYR A 118 6.75 14.37 7.04
C TYR A 118 6.52 15.85 7.36
#